data_AF-A0A0Q8WR97-F1
#
_entry.id   AF-A0A0Q8WR97-F1
#
_cell.length_a   1.000
_cell.length_b   1.000
_cell.length_c   1.000
_cell.angle_alpha   90.00
_cell.angle_beta   90.00
_cell.angle_gamma   90.00
#
_symmetry.space_group_name_H-M   'P 1'
#
loop_
_entity.id
_entity.type
_entity.pdbx_description
1 polymer ?
#
loop_
_entity_poly.entity_id
_entity_poly.type
_entity_poly.pdbx_seq_one_letter_code
_entity_poly.pdbx_strand_id
1 'polypeptide(L)'
;MKVGILGSCVSRDAFGLHEDALGKPAAYFARSALASVMSPTPFTGVDLSAISSPFQRSVVAMDLEKAFVPWLETADVDLLVVDCIEERFALVVAPDGGTATRSSEFVSAGADISHCELVRPNTPDALARWTAAWARFVAAVDAAGIRERVRINRVRWATEFDGPGAEFPAFYNPQRIRRSNEFLESVHARMEQDLEPEQFWRYDDAELLAASQHQWGPAPFHYTPAFYRRFVQHVTGGPAGGPRP
;
A
#
# COMPACT_ATOMS: atom_id res chain seq x y z
N MET A 1 20.08 -6.65 3.42
CA MET A 1 19.13 -6.63 2.28
C MET A 1 18.52 -5.23 2.22
N LYS A 2 18.54 -4.58 1.07
CA LYS A 2 17.94 -3.26 0.83
C LYS A 2 16.54 -3.46 0.25
N VAL A 3 15.51 -3.11 1.03
CA VAL A 3 14.11 -3.31 0.62
C VAL A 3 13.42 -1.97 0.42
N GLY A 4 12.94 -1.71 -0.80
CA GLY A 4 11.99 -0.64 -1.08
C GLY A 4 10.56 -1.11 -0.85
N ILE A 5 9.67 -0.21 -0.42
CA ILE A 5 8.26 -0.51 -0.18
C ILE A 5 7.39 0.49 -0.93
N LEU A 6 6.49 -0.02 -1.77
CA LEU A 6 5.35 0.72 -2.31
C LEU A 6 4.07 0.11 -1.73
N GLY A 7 3.46 0.74 -0.74
CA GLY A 7 2.32 0.12 -0.08
C GLY A 7 2.02 0.73 1.28
N SER A 8 1.55 -0.09 2.20
CA SER A 8 0.95 0.38 3.45
C SER A 8 1.75 -0.03 4.69
N CYS A 9 1.20 0.28 5.85
CA CYS A 9 1.69 -0.21 7.14
C CYS A 9 1.74 -1.74 7.22
N VAL A 10 0.97 -2.44 6.39
CA VAL A 10 0.99 -3.91 6.33
C VAL A 10 2.39 -4.43 5.99
N SER A 11 3.12 -3.77 5.09
CA SER A 11 4.48 -4.14 4.74
C SER A 11 5.51 -3.42 5.62
N ARG A 12 5.31 -2.13 5.91
CA ARG A 12 6.28 -1.30 6.66
C ARG A 12 6.43 -1.73 8.11
N ASP A 13 5.34 -2.07 8.80
CA ASP A 13 5.38 -2.29 10.25
C ASP A 13 6.27 -3.48 10.64
N ALA A 14 6.44 -4.47 9.75
CA ALA A 14 7.39 -5.57 9.93
C ALA A 14 8.83 -5.07 10.17
N PHE A 15 9.26 -3.99 9.49
CA PHE A 15 10.60 -3.42 9.64
C PHE A 15 10.79 -2.72 10.98
N GLY A 16 9.72 -2.18 11.57
CA GLY A 16 9.76 -1.63 12.93
C GLY A 16 9.75 -2.72 14.00
N LEU A 17 8.93 -3.76 13.80
CA LEU A 17 8.80 -4.87 14.75
C LEU A 17 9.99 -5.84 14.75
N HIS A 18 10.68 -5.96 13.61
CA HIS A 18 11.79 -6.89 13.39
C HIS A 18 13.01 -6.18 12.79
N GLU A 19 13.36 -4.99 13.31
CA GLU A 19 14.50 -4.19 12.83
C GLU A 19 15.83 -4.97 12.87
N ASP A 20 16.03 -5.84 13.86
CA ASP A 20 17.23 -6.69 13.96
C ASP A 20 17.39 -7.66 12.77
N ALA A 21 16.28 -8.07 12.14
CA ALA A 21 16.26 -8.97 10.99
C ALA A 21 16.20 -8.24 9.65
N LEU A 22 15.45 -7.14 9.57
CA LEU A 22 15.14 -6.45 8.30
C LEU A 22 15.91 -5.14 8.11
N GLY A 23 16.40 -4.53 9.18
CA GLY A 23 16.90 -3.16 9.18
C GLY A 23 15.80 -2.15 8.85
N LYS A 24 16.19 -1.03 8.22
CA LYS A 24 15.27 0.01 7.78
C LYS A 24 14.94 -0.14 6.28
N PRO A 25 13.71 0.20 5.86
CA PRO A 25 13.40 0.28 4.43
C PRO A 25 14.32 1.29 3.72
N ALA A 26 14.77 0.94 2.51
CA ALA A 26 15.55 1.82 1.66
C ALA A 26 14.71 3.01 1.14
N ALA A 27 13.43 2.76 0.90
CA ALA A 27 12.42 3.77 0.59
C ALA A 27 11.04 3.27 1.02
N TYR A 28 10.13 4.20 1.32
CA TYR A 28 8.75 3.86 1.67
C TYR A 28 7.76 4.87 1.05
N PHE A 29 7.01 4.40 0.06
CA PHE A 29 5.95 5.14 -0.61
C PHE A 29 4.61 4.72 -0.02
N ALA A 30 4.20 5.43 1.03
CA ALA A 30 2.99 5.19 1.79
C ALA A 30 1.79 5.98 1.24
N ARG A 31 0.56 5.57 1.56
CA ARG A 31 -0.66 6.36 1.31
C ARG A 31 -0.84 6.79 -0.15
N SER A 32 -0.26 6.02 -1.07
CA SER A 32 -0.30 6.28 -2.50
C SER A 32 -0.93 5.10 -3.22
N ALA A 33 -2.16 5.28 -3.71
CA ALA A 33 -2.82 4.35 -4.61
C ALA A 33 -2.07 4.31 -5.94
N LEU A 34 -1.98 3.13 -6.57
CA LEU A 34 -1.13 2.92 -7.74
C LEU A 34 -1.45 3.87 -8.90
N ALA A 35 -2.73 4.17 -9.09
CA ALA A 35 -3.18 5.11 -10.11
C ALA A 35 -2.68 6.55 -9.89
N SER A 36 -2.50 6.97 -8.64
CA SER A 36 -1.83 8.24 -8.33
C SER A 36 -0.33 8.15 -8.57
N VAL A 37 0.32 7.10 -8.07
CA VAL A 37 1.77 6.87 -8.17
C VAL A 37 2.25 6.91 -9.61
N MET A 38 1.53 6.23 -10.50
CA MET A 38 1.88 6.09 -11.91
C MET A 38 1.22 7.16 -12.80
N SER A 39 0.65 8.22 -12.22
CA SER A 39 0.14 9.36 -12.98
C SER A 39 1.31 10.10 -13.64
N PRO A 40 1.24 10.40 -14.95
CA PRO A 40 2.31 11.14 -15.64
C PRO A 40 2.38 12.60 -15.19
N THR A 41 1.26 13.15 -14.71
CA THR A 41 1.14 14.55 -14.29
C THR A 41 1.17 14.62 -12.76
N PRO A 42 2.10 15.40 -12.16
CA PRO A 42 2.05 15.75 -10.74
C PRO A 42 0.75 16.47 -10.37
N PHE A 43 0.30 16.29 -9.13
CA PHE A 43 -0.85 17.03 -8.62
C PHE A 43 -0.36 18.27 -7.86
N THR A 44 -0.91 19.44 -8.19
CA THR A 44 -0.47 20.72 -7.64
C THR A 44 -1.59 21.43 -6.87
N GLY A 45 -1.29 22.56 -6.22
CA GLY A 45 -2.30 23.37 -5.54
C GLY A 45 -2.66 22.89 -4.11
N VAL A 46 -1.84 22.04 -3.51
CA VAL A 46 -2.00 21.59 -2.12
C VAL A 46 -0.99 22.29 -1.22
N ASP A 47 -1.46 22.99 -0.18
CA ASP A 47 -0.58 23.56 0.85
C ASP A 47 -0.20 22.51 1.90
N LEU A 48 1.02 22.02 1.82
CA LEU A 48 1.53 21.00 2.74
C LEU A 48 1.95 21.57 4.11
N SER A 49 2.02 22.89 4.28
CA SER A 49 2.42 23.52 5.55
C SER A 49 1.40 23.28 6.67
N ALA A 50 0.14 23.03 6.30
CA ALA A 50 -0.94 22.66 7.22
C ALA A 50 -0.74 21.28 7.89
N ILE A 51 0.06 20.40 7.28
CA ILE A 51 0.38 19.09 7.86
C ILE A 51 1.54 19.25 8.84
N SER A 52 1.27 19.14 10.14
CA SER A 52 2.27 19.36 11.20
C SER A 52 3.33 18.25 11.27
N SER A 53 2.92 16.99 11.09
CA SER A 53 3.82 15.83 11.12
C SER A 53 4.74 15.82 9.89
N PRO A 54 6.08 15.88 10.07
CA PRO A 54 7.02 15.85 8.95
C PRO A 54 6.88 14.59 8.09
N PHE A 55 6.62 13.45 8.71
CA PHE A 55 6.41 12.18 8.02
C PHE A 55 5.14 12.19 7.17
N GLN A 56 4.01 12.63 7.73
CA GLN A 56 2.76 12.73 6.98
C GLN A 56 2.89 13.72 5.81
N ARG A 57 3.61 14.83 6.04
CA ARG A 57 3.89 15.83 5.01
C ARG A 57 4.71 15.24 3.86
N SER A 58 5.79 14.51 4.16
CA SER A 58 6.61 13.86 3.13
C SER A 58 5.83 12.80 2.36
N VAL A 59 4.94 12.06 3.03
CA VAL A 59 4.09 11.06 2.40
C VAL A 59 3.17 11.70 1.34
N VAL A 60 2.48 12.79 1.69
CA VAL A 60 1.64 13.50 0.71
C VAL A 60 2.50 14.11 -0.40
N ALA A 61 3.62 14.75 -0.08
CA ALA A 61 4.53 15.31 -1.09
C ALA A 61 4.97 14.27 -2.13
N MET A 62 5.43 13.10 -1.68
CA MET A 62 5.85 12.02 -2.58
C MET A 62 4.74 11.54 -3.51
N ASP A 63 3.49 11.46 -3.03
CA ASP A 63 2.34 11.13 -3.87
C ASP A 63 2.08 12.20 -4.92
N LEU A 64 2.03 13.47 -4.51
CA LEU A 64 1.73 14.60 -5.40
C LEU A 64 2.81 14.79 -6.47
N GLU A 65 4.07 14.63 -6.11
CA GLU A 65 5.25 14.81 -6.98
C GLU A 65 5.57 13.57 -7.83
N LYS A 66 4.85 12.46 -7.63
CA LYS A 66 5.09 11.18 -8.34
C LYS A 66 6.48 10.62 -8.08
N ALA A 67 6.99 10.82 -6.87
CA ALA A 67 8.39 10.56 -6.49
C ALA A 67 8.85 9.10 -6.68
N PHE A 68 7.92 8.14 -6.72
CA PHE A 68 8.23 6.73 -6.94
C PHE A 68 8.91 6.47 -8.29
N VAL A 69 8.43 7.08 -9.38
CA VAL A 69 8.96 6.80 -10.72
C VAL A 69 10.39 7.34 -10.88
N PRO A 70 10.71 8.59 -10.51
CA PRO A 70 12.10 9.06 -10.48
C PRO A 70 12.99 8.26 -9.54
N TRP A 71 12.45 7.78 -8.41
CA TRP A 71 13.21 6.93 -7.49
C TRP A 71 13.59 5.60 -8.14
N LEU A 72 12.71 4.98 -8.94
CA LEU A 72 13.01 3.72 -9.63
C LEU A 72 14.25 3.82 -10.53
N GLU A 73 14.50 4.96 -11.16
CA GLU A 73 15.65 5.18 -12.05
C GLU A 73 17.01 5.08 -11.32
N THR A 74 17.01 5.30 -10.01
CA THR A 74 18.19 5.30 -9.16
C THR A 74 18.12 4.26 -8.04
N ALA A 75 17.11 3.38 -8.08
CA ALA A 75 16.81 2.45 -7.00
C ALA A 75 17.90 1.38 -6.87
N ASP A 76 18.68 1.46 -5.80
CA ASP A 76 19.61 0.42 -5.38
C ASP A 76 18.94 -0.47 -4.30
N VAL A 77 18.08 -1.38 -4.77
CA VAL A 77 17.32 -2.31 -3.93
C VAL A 77 17.52 -3.76 -4.36
N ASP A 78 17.61 -4.64 -3.36
CA ASP A 78 17.58 -6.09 -3.54
C ASP A 78 16.14 -6.58 -3.77
N LEU A 79 15.17 -5.82 -3.26
CA LEU A 79 13.76 -6.19 -3.22
C LEU A 79 12.85 -4.96 -3.26
N LEU A 80 11.78 -5.00 -4.05
CA LEU A 80 10.68 -4.04 -4.00
C LEU A 80 9.41 -4.77 -3.57
N VAL A 81 8.93 -4.47 -2.36
CA VAL A 81 7.68 -5.04 -1.83
C VAL A 81 6.51 -4.12 -2.18
N VAL A 82 5.45 -4.71 -2.75
CA VAL A 82 4.23 -4.00 -3.14
C VAL A 82 3.02 -4.60 -2.43
N ASP A 83 2.16 -3.78 -1.82
CA ASP A 83 0.84 -4.18 -1.34
C ASP A 83 -0.26 -3.20 -1.79
N CYS A 84 -1.48 -3.71 -1.96
CA CYS A 84 -2.59 -2.94 -2.55
C CYS A 84 -3.57 -2.36 -1.52
N ILE A 85 -3.17 -2.25 -0.24
CA ILE A 85 -4.09 -1.76 0.80
C ILE A 85 -4.39 -0.27 0.65
N GLU A 86 -3.52 0.49 -0.02
CA GLU A 86 -3.74 1.92 -0.31
C GLU A 86 -4.87 2.17 -1.33
N GLU A 87 -5.30 1.16 -2.09
CA GLU A 87 -6.46 1.23 -2.99
C GLU A 87 -7.80 1.43 -2.24
N ARG A 88 -7.77 1.40 -0.90
CA ARG A 88 -8.89 1.80 -0.04
C ARG A 88 -9.25 3.28 -0.13
N PHE A 89 -8.33 4.10 -0.63
CA PHE A 89 -8.54 5.55 -0.77
C PHE A 89 -9.22 5.91 -2.08
N ALA A 90 -9.95 7.01 -2.07
CA ALA A 90 -10.42 7.63 -3.30
C ALA A 90 -9.25 8.33 -4.01
N LEU A 91 -9.38 8.53 -5.31
CA LEU A 91 -8.48 9.39 -6.08
C LEU A 91 -9.15 10.75 -6.33
N VAL A 92 -8.35 11.81 -6.34
CA VAL A 92 -8.73 13.12 -6.83
C VAL A 92 -8.04 13.32 -8.18
N VAL A 93 -8.78 13.68 -9.22
CA VAL A 93 -8.24 13.92 -10.56
C VAL A 93 -8.54 15.35 -10.97
N ALA A 94 -7.50 16.14 -11.16
CA ALA A 94 -7.57 17.53 -11.61
C ALA A 94 -7.88 17.61 -13.11
N PRO A 95 -8.41 18.74 -13.62
CA PRO A 95 -8.75 18.92 -15.04
C PRO A 95 -7.57 18.75 -16.02
N ASP A 96 -6.34 18.96 -15.55
CA ASP A 96 -5.10 18.75 -16.32
C ASP A 96 -4.61 17.30 -16.30
N GLY A 97 -5.35 16.39 -15.64
CA GLY A 97 -5.02 14.98 -15.49
C GLY A 97 -4.13 14.67 -14.29
N GLY A 98 -3.68 15.67 -13.51
CA GLY A 98 -3.00 15.46 -12.25
C GLY A 98 -3.86 14.60 -11.32
N THR A 99 -3.32 13.50 -10.82
CA THR A 99 -4.05 12.57 -9.94
C THR A 99 -3.41 12.56 -8.56
N ALA A 100 -4.18 12.57 -7.48
CA ALA A 100 -3.70 12.43 -6.11
C ALA A 100 -4.48 11.34 -5.37
N THR A 101 -3.81 10.67 -4.44
CA THR A 101 -4.48 9.79 -3.48
C THR A 101 -5.12 10.66 -2.41
N ARG A 102 -6.43 10.54 -2.23
CA ARG A 102 -7.19 11.28 -1.21
C ARG A 102 -7.03 10.65 0.18
N SER A 103 -5.78 10.57 0.65
CA SER A 103 -5.42 10.09 1.99
C SER A 103 -5.97 11.01 3.09
N SER A 104 -5.95 10.53 4.33
CA SER A 104 -6.38 11.34 5.48
C SER A 104 -5.53 12.60 5.64
N GLU A 105 -4.23 12.49 5.37
CA GLU A 105 -3.27 13.58 5.39
C GLU A 105 -3.53 14.60 4.28
N PHE A 106 -3.82 14.14 3.06
CA PHE A 106 -4.23 15.01 1.95
C PHE A 106 -5.49 15.81 2.31
N VAL A 107 -6.48 15.15 2.91
CA VAL A 107 -7.71 15.82 3.37
C VAL A 107 -7.41 16.84 4.47
N SER A 108 -6.49 16.51 5.37
CA SER A 108 -6.08 17.39 6.47
C SER A 108 -5.31 18.62 5.98
N ALA A 109 -4.67 18.55 4.81
CA ALA A 109 -4.05 19.70 4.15
C ALA A 109 -5.07 20.72 3.61
N GLY A 110 -6.38 20.38 3.58
CA GLY A 110 -7.43 21.33 3.20
C GLY A 110 -7.43 21.72 1.72
N ALA A 111 -6.91 20.87 0.83
CA ALA A 111 -6.90 21.12 -0.60
C ALA A 111 -8.32 21.39 -1.15
N ASP A 112 -8.50 22.46 -1.91
CA ASP A 112 -9.74 22.70 -2.65
C ASP A 112 -9.82 21.76 -3.85
N ILE A 113 -10.75 20.81 -3.79
CA ILE A 113 -10.99 19.81 -4.82
C ILE A 113 -12.34 20.00 -5.52
N SER A 114 -12.99 21.15 -5.35
CA SER A 114 -14.33 21.43 -5.89
C SER A 114 -14.42 21.32 -7.41
N HIS A 115 -13.29 21.50 -8.11
CA HIS A 115 -13.15 21.43 -9.55
C HIS A 115 -12.56 20.08 -10.03
N CYS A 116 -12.29 19.15 -9.12
CA CYS A 116 -11.70 17.85 -9.43
C CYS A 116 -12.75 16.74 -9.53
N GLU A 117 -12.44 15.71 -10.31
CA GLU A 117 -13.17 14.45 -10.30
C GLU A 117 -12.78 13.62 -9.05
N LEU A 118 -13.77 13.03 -8.40
CA LEU A 118 -13.55 12.09 -7.29
C LEU A 118 -13.83 10.66 -7.74
N VAL A 119 -12.78 9.85 -7.88
CA VAL A 119 -12.90 8.43 -8.19
C VAL A 119 -13.01 7.66 -6.89
N ARG A 120 -14.16 7.01 -6.67
CA ARG A 120 -14.42 6.23 -5.45
C ARG A 120 -13.71 4.87 -5.51
N PRO A 121 -13.17 4.38 -4.38
CA PRO A 121 -12.55 3.06 -4.31
C PRO A 121 -13.58 1.95 -4.58
N ASN A 122 -13.10 0.76 -4.96
CA ASN A 122 -13.92 -0.43 -5.19
C ASN A 122 -15.00 -0.23 -6.28
N THR A 123 -14.73 0.61 -7.29
CA THR A 123 -15.62 0.84 -8.43
C THR A 123 -14.98 0.34 -9.73
N PRO A 124 -15.77 0.07 -10.78
CA PRO A 124 -15.23 -0.29 -12.10
C PRO A 124 -14.28 0.79 -12.66
N ASP A 125 -14.57 2.07 -12.43
CA ASP A 125 -13.68 3.17 -12.86
C ASP A 125 -12.35 3.14 -12.12
N ALA A 126 -12.37 2.93 -10.79
CA ALA A 126 -11.14 2.73 -10.03
C ALA A 126 -10.32 1.54 -10.55
N LEU A 127 -10.97 0.42 -10.88
CA LEU A 127 -10.29 -0.77 -11.41
C LEU A 127 -9.69 -0.52 -12.79
N ALA A 128 -10.39 0.21 -13.66
CA ALA A 128 -9.88 0.57 -14.99
C ALA A 128 -8.63 1.46 -14.89
N ARG A 129 -8.68 2.48 -14.02
CA ARG A 129 -7.54 3.38 -13.75
C ARG A 129 -6.37 2.64 -13.12
N TRP A 130 -6.67 1.76 -12.17
CA TRP A 130 -5.67 0.89 -11.54
C TRP A 130 -5.00 -0.03 -12.57
N THR A 131 -5.78 -0.64 -13.46
CA THR A 131 -5.26 -1.54 -14.51
C THR A 131 -4.34 -0.81 -15.49
N ALA A 132 -4.71 0.41 -15.89
CA ALA A 132 -3.85 1.26 -16.72
C ALA A 132 -2.56 1.67 -15.99
N ALA A 133 -2.65 1.98 -14.69
CA ALA A 133 -1.51 2.31 -13.86
C ALA A 133 -0.58 1.12 -13.65
N TRP A 134 -1.13 -0.09 -13.47
CA TRP A 134 -0.37 -1.33 -13.37
C TRP A 134 0.45 -1.60 -14.63
N ALA A 135 -0.13 -1.40 -15.82
CA ALA A 135 0.64 -1.53 -17.06
C ALA A 135 1.84 -0.57 -17.12
N ARG A 136 1.68 0.68 -16.63
CA ARG A 136 2.79 1.63 -16.51
C ARG A 136 3.80 1.20 -15.45
N PHE A 137 3.33 0.66 -14.32
CA PHE A 137 4.20 0.16 -13.26
C PHE A 137 5.10 -0.95 -13.79
N VAL A 138 4.53 -1.95 -14.47
CA VAL A 138 5.28 -3.05 -15.10
C VAL A 138 6.34 -2.49 -16.06
N ALA A 139 5.95 -1.58 -16.96
CA ALA A 139 6.89 -0.94 -17.88
C ALA A 139 8.01 -0.17 -17.15
N ALA A 140 7.70 0.50 -16.04
CA ALA A 140 8.69 1.25 -15.26
C ALA A 140 9.69 0.33 -14.54
N VAL A 141 9.23 -0.77 -13.92
CA VAL A 141 10.13 -1.73 -13.26
C VAL A 141 10.92 -2.58 -14.25
N ASP A 142 10.39 -2.82 -15.45
CA ASP A 142 11.13 -3.42 -16.57
C ASP A 142 12.24 -2.49 -17.05
N ALA A 143 11.94 -1.22 -17.28
CA ALA A 143 12.93 -0.22 -17.69
C ALA A 143 14.04 -0.02 -16.65
N ALA A 144 13.70 -0.12 -15.36
CA ALA A 144 14.66 -0.09 -14.26
C ALA A 144 15.42 -1.42 -14.08
N GLY A 145 15.06 -2.50 -14.79
CA GLY A 145 15.71 -3.81 -14.68
C GLY A 145 15.49 -4.50 -13.32
N ILE A 146 14.41 -4.16 -12.61
CA ILE A 146 14.11 -4.71 -11.28
C ILE A 146 12.83 -5.55 -11.21
N ARG A 147 12.18 -5.85 -12.33
CA ARG A 147 10.93 -6.65 -12.37
C ARG A 147 11.03 -7.94 -11.56
N GLU A 148 12.14 -8.68 -11.70
CA GLU A 148 12.39 -9.94 -10.97
C GLU A 148 12.56 -9.75 -9.46
N ARG A 149 12.85 -8.53 -9.00
CA ARG A 149 12.99 -8.16 -7.58
C ARG A 149 11.68 -7.65 -6.99
N VAL A 150 10.61 -7.53 -7.77
CA VAL A 150 9.28 -7.18 -7.26
C VAL A 150 8.68 -8.36 -6.52
N ARG A 151 8.16 -8.13 -5.32
CA ARG A 151 7.35 -9.08 -4.56
C ARG A 151 6.03 -8.45 -4.18
N ILE A 152 4.94 -9.13 -4.49
CA ILE A 152 3.59 -8.73 -4.09
C ILE A 152 3.29 -9.36 -2.74
N ASN A 153 3.12 -8.52 -1.72
CA ASN A 153 2.57 -8.92 -0.44
C ASN A 153 1.05 -9.06 -0.60
N ARG A 154 0.59 -10.24 -1.07
CA ARG A 154 -0.79 -10.52 -1.50
C ARG A 154 -1.71 -10.70 -0.30
N VAL A 155 -2.06 -9.59 0.34
CA VAL A 155 -2.95 -9.55 1.50
C VAL A 155 -4.38 -9.20 1.11
N ARG A 156 -5.33 -9.62 1.95
CA ARG A 156 -6.73 -9.18 1.92
C ARG A 156 -7.12 -8.67 3.29
N TRP A 157 -8.09 -7.76 3.36
CA TRP A 157 -8.64 -7.31 4.63
C TRP A 157 -9.17 -8.52 5.42
N ALA A 158 -8.71 -8.63 6.66
CA ALA A 158 -9.19 -9.61 7.63
C ALA A 158 -10.71 -9.49 7.80
N THR A 159 -11.37 -10.65 7.90
CA THR A 159 -12.81 -10.74 8.17
C THR A 159 -13.08 -10.97 9.66
N GLU A 160 -12.05 -11.27 10.44
CA GLU A 160 -12.13 -11.62 11.85
C GLU A 160 -10.93 -11.04 12.61
N PHE A 161 -11.10 -10.88 13.92
CA PHE A 161 -10.01 -10.57 14.86
C PHE A 161 -9.38 -11.85 15.42
N ASP A 162 -8.25 -11.70 16.08
CA ASP A 162 -7.54 -12.75 16.82
C ASP A 162 -8.22 -13.25 18.10
N GLY A 163 -9.37 -12.69 18.47
CA GLY A 163 -10.14 -13.07 19.65
C GLY A 163 -11.65 -13.17 19.37
N PRO A 164 -12.38 -14.00 20.14
CA PRO A 164 -13.81 -14.20 19.94
C PRO A 164 -14.62 -12.93 20.25
N GLY A 165 -15.64 -12.67 19.44
CA GLY A 165 -16.67 -11.65 19.71
C GLY A 165 -16.24 -10.20 19.50
N ALA A 166 -15.03 -9.94 18.99
CA ALA A 166 -14.62 -8.60 18.59
C ALA A 166 -15.23 -8.24 17.22
N GLU A 167 -15.82 -7.04 17.13
CA GLU A 167 -16.37 -6.50 15.90
C GLU A 167 -15.52 -5.34 15.39
N PHE A 168 -15.43 -5.21 14.07
CA PHE A 168 -14.74 -4.06 13.48
C PHE A 168 -15.52 -2.77 13.78
N PRO A 169 -14.82 -1.61 13.90
CA PRO A 169 -15.49 -0.33 13.97
C PRO A 169 -16.53 -0.18 12.84
N ALA A 170 -17.68 0.45 13.10
CA ALA A 170 -18.81 0.52 12.16
C ALA A 170 -18.43 1.03 10.75
N PHE A 171 -17.39 1.86 10.65
CA PHE A 171 -16.81 2.32 9.39
C PHE A 171 -16.29 1.18 8.50
N TYR A 172 -15.81 0.10 9.09
CA TYR A 172 -15.33 -1.14 8.48
C TYR A 172 -16.37 -2.26 8.58
N ASN A 173 -17.63 -1.97 8.23
CA ASN A 173 -18.68 -2.98 8.23
C ASN A 173 -18.39 -4.15 7.26
N PRO A 174 -19.04 -5.32 7.43
CA PRO A 174 -18.79 -6.50 6.61
C PRO A 174 -18.97 -6.30 5.10
N GLN A 175 -19.89 -5.43 4.67
CA GLN A 175 -20.10 -5.16 3.25
C GLN A 175 -18.92 -4.40 2.64
N ARG A 176 -18.33 -3.45 3.40
CA ARG A 176 -17.15 -2.73 2.95
C ARG A 176 -15.91 -3.62 2.90
N ILE A 177 -15.72 -4.47 3.90
CA ILE A 177 -14.62 -5.46 3.92
C ILE A 177 -14.72 -6.35 2.67
N ARG A 178 -15.90 -6.91 2.43
CA ARG A 178 -16.17 -7.74 1.25
C ARG A 178 -15.84 -7.03 -0.06
N ARG A 179 -16.36 -5.82 -0.28
CA ARG A 179 -16.10 -5.04 -1.51
C ARG A 179 -14.61 -4.72 -1.70
N SER A 180 -13.89 -4.45 -0.62
CA SER A 180 -12.44 -4.19 -0.68
C SER A 180 -11.69 -5.46 -1.04
N ASN A 181 -12.08 -6.61 -0.49
CA ASN A 181 -11.48 -7.90 -0.85
C ASN A 181 -11.81 -8.34 -2.28
N GLU A 182 -13.02 -8.09 -2.77
CA GLU A 182 -13.39 -8.33 -4.18
C GLU A 182 -12.54 -7.48 -5.14
N PHE A 183 -12.30 -6.21 -4.79
CA PHE A 183 -11.40 -5.34 -5.54
C PHE A 183 -9.95 -5.84 -5.49
N LEU A 184 -9.45 -6.20 -4.30
CA LEU A 184 -8.10 -6.75 -4.11
C LEU A 184 -7.90 -8.04 -4.92
N GLU A 185 -8.89 -8.93 -4.96
CA GLU A 185 -8.83 -10.14 -5.78
C GLU A 185 -8.74 -9.80 -7.28
N SER A 186 -9.52 -8.82 -7.74
CA SER A 186 -9.49 -8.37 -9.14
C SER A 186 -8.12 -7.80 -9.53
N VAL A 187 -7.50 -6.99 -8.67
CA VAL A 187 -6.18 -6.41 -8.96
C VAL A 187 -5.08 -7.48 -8.89
N HIS A 188 -5.11 -8.40 -7.92
CA HIS A 188 -4.15 -9.50 -7.85
C HIS A 188 -4.24 -10.42 -9.06
N ALA A 189 -5.46 -10.78 -9.50
CA ALA A 189 -5.66 -11.58 -10.70
C ALA A 189 -5.12 -10.89 -11.96
N ARG A 190 -5.18 -9.54 -12.02
CA ARG A 190 -4.55 -8.79 -13.10
C ARG A 190 -3.02 -8.84 -13.00
N MET A 191 -2.44 -8.70 -11.81
CA MET A 191 -0.98 -8.79 -11.62
C MET A 191 -0.42 -10.16 -12.02
N GLU A 192 -1.15 -11.24 -11.71
CA GLU A 192 -0.76 -12.62 -12.03
C GLU A 192 -0.63 -12.88 -13.54
N GLN A 193 -1.12 -11.98 -14.40
CA GLN A 193 -0.90 -12.04 -15.84
C GLN A 193 0.48 -11.51 -16.27
N ASP A 194 1.14 -10.72 -15.42
CA ASP A 194 2.44 -10.10 -15.72
C ASP A 194 3.57 -10.61 -14.81
N LEU A 195 3.28 -11.22 -13.67
CA LEU A 195 4.29 -11.66 -12.70
C LEU A 195 4.25 -13.17 -12.49
N GLU A 196 5.41 -13.74 -12.17
CA GLU A 196 5.53 -15.17 -11.90
C GLU A 196 4.92 -15.55 -10.53
N PRO A 197 4.39 -16.77 -10.36
CA PRO A 197 3.74 -17.21 -9.13
C PRO A 197 4.58 -17.00 -7.85
N GLU A 198 5.90 -17.18 -7.93
CA GLU A 198 6.85 -17.04 -6.83
C GLU A 198 7.02 -15.59 -6.38
N GLN A 199 6.59 -14.62 -7.19
CA GLN A 199 6.64 -13.20 -6.83
C GLN A 199 5.54 -12.80 -5.85
N PHE A 200 4.62 -13.69 -5.51
CA PHE A 200 3.47 -13.38 -4.67
C PHE A 200 3.56 -14.13 -3.34
N TRP A 201 3.68 -13.36 -2.26
CA TRP A 201 3.61 -13.87 -0.90
C TRP A 201 2.16 -14.02 -0.48
N ARG A 202 1.77 -15.26 -0.19
CA ARG A 202 0.40 -15.63 0.16
C ARG A 202 0.33 -16.08 1.61
N TYR A 203 -0.83 -15.81 2.19
CA TYR A 203 -1.15 -16.07 3.58
C TYR A 203 -2.45 -16.84 3.65
N ASP A 204 -2.56 -17.74 4.62
CA ASP A 204 -3.83 -18.40 4.91
C ASP A 204 -4.74 -17.54 5.79
N ASP A 205 -5.97 -18.01 5.99
CA ASP A 205 -6.98 -17.29 6.76
C ASP A 205 -6.60 -17.13 8.24
N ALA A 206 -5.82 -18.07 8.79
CA ALA A 206 -5.33 -18.00 10.17
C ALA A 206 -4.18 -17.00 10.34
N GLU A 207 -3.44 -16.72 9.26
CA GLU A 207 -2.41 -15.69 9.23
C GLU A 207 -3.00 -14.28 9.01
N LEU A 208 -4.13 -14.16 8.29
CA LEU A 208 -4.79 -12.88 7.99
C LEU A 208 -5.86 -12.48 9.01
N LEU A 209 -5.52 -12.58 10.30
CA LEU A 209 -6.36 -12.08 11.39
C LEU A 209 -6.01 -10.63 11.74
N ALA A 210 -7.02 -9.81 12.01
CA ALA A 210 -6.80 -8.48 12.56
C ALA A 210 -6.38 -8.57 14.03
N ALA A 211 -5.43 -7.74 14.45
CA ALA A 211 -5.07 -7.59 15.84
C ALA A 211 -6.15 -6.78 16.56
N SER A 212 -6.75 -7.36 17.59
CA SER A 212 -7.70 -6.64 18.46
C SER A 212 -7.05 -5.46 19.18
N GLN A 213 -5.75 -5.58 19.48
CA GLN A 213 -4.92 -4.51 20.04
C GLN A 213 -3.75 -4.18 19.10
N HIS A 214 -3.99 -3.29 18.14
CA HIS A 214 -2.95 -2.77 17.25
C HIS A 214 -2.55 -1.35 17.65
N GLN A 215 -1.27 -0.99 17.48
CA GLN A 215 -0.74 0.34 17.81
C GLN A 215 -1.44 1.49 17.03
N TRP A 216 -2.00 1.19 15.86
CA TRP A 216 -2.75 2.13 15.01
C TRP A 216 -4.27 2.04 15.19
N GLY A 217 -4.73 1.32 16.22
CA GLY A 217 -6.14 1.04 16.47
C GLY A 217 -6.70 -0.12 15.62
N PRO A 218 -7.94 -0.54 15.88
CA PRO A 218 -8.55 -1.69 15.20
C PRO A 218 -8.93 -1.35 13.75
N ALA A 219 -8.40 -2.12 12.79
CA ALA A 219 -8.76 -2.07 11.39
C ALA A 219 -8.51 -3.43 10.71
N PRO A 220 -9.22 -3.78 9.64
CA PRO A 220 -9.11 -5.10 9.02
C PRO A 220 -7.79 -5.34 8.27
N PHE A 221 -6.91 -4.35 8.19
CA PHE A 221 -5.57 -4.46 7.60
C PHE A 221 -4.47 -4.19 8.65
N HIS A 222 -4.82 -4.23 9.94
CA HIS A 222 -3.86 -4.18 11.04
C HIS A 222 -3.75 -5.58 11.63
N TYR A 223 -2.80 -6.36 11.12
CA TYR A 223 -2.75 -7.80 11.39
C TYR A 223 -2.06 -8.14 12.71
N THR A 224 -2.20 -9.39 13.13
CA THR A 224 -1.52 -9.93 14.31
C THR A 224 0.01 -10.00 14.16
N PRO A 225 0.75 -10.14 15.27
CA PRO A 225 2.18 -10.47 15.21
C PRO A 225 2.51 -11.75 14.43
N ALA A 226 1.58 -12.69 14.29
CA ALA A 226 1.79 -13.91 13.49
C ALA A 226 1.97 -13.59 12.00
N PHE A 227 1.13 -12.70 11.46
CA PHE A 227 1.27 -12.18 10.10
C PHE A 227 2.66 -11.57 9.86
N TYR A 228 3.10 -10.68 10.76
CA TYR A 228 4.40 -10.01 10.59
C TYR A 228 5.59 -10.97 10.67
N ARG A 229 5.52 -12.01 11.51
CA ARG A 229 6.52 -13.09 11.48
C ARG A 229 6.53 -13.82 10.15
N ARG A 230 5.36 -14.11 9.56
CA ARG A 230 5.28 -14.74 8.24
C ARG A 230 5.85 -13.85 7.15
N PHE A 231 5.53 -12.56 7.17
CA PHE A 231 6.12 -11.58 6.26
C PHE A 231 7.65 -11.56 6.35
N VAL A 232 8.22 -11.55 7.56
CA VAL A 232 9.68 -11.59 7.76
C VAL A 232 10.28 -12.86 7.16
N GLN A 233 9.63 -14.02 7.33
CA GLN A 233 10.09 -15.28 6.72
C GLN A 233 10.14 -15.18 5.19
N HIS A 234 9.15 -14.52 4.58
CA HIS A 234 9.15 -14.28 3.14
C HIS A 234 10.31 -13.39 2.69
N VAL A 235 10.63 -12.34 3.45
CA VAL A 235 11.73 -11.42 3.12
C VAL A 235 13.11 -12.08 3.31
N THR A 236 13.31 -12.81 4.40
CA THR A 236 14.64 -13.35 4.77
C THR A 236 14.92 -14.74 4.20
N GLY A 237 13.89 -15.47 3.75
CA GLY A 237 14.01 -16.87 3.32
C GLY A 237 14.26 -17.86 4.45
N GLY A 238 14.11 -17.46 5.72
CA GLY A 238 14.34 -18.30 6.90
C GLY A 238 13.35 -18.00 8.05
N PRO A 239 13.35 -18.76 9.16
CA PRO A 239 12.44 -18.51 10.28
C PRO A 239 12.66 -17.11 10.87
N ALA A 240 11.58 -16.37 11.11
CA ALA A 240 11.64 -15.03 11.72
C ALA A 240 12.23 -15.12 13.14
N GLY A 241 13.28 -14.33 13.42
CA GLY A 241 13.72 -14.07 14.79
C GLY A 241 12.59 -13.47 15.61
N GLY A 242 12.48 -13.87 16.89
CA GLY A 242 11.39 -13.43 17.78
C GLY A 242 11.35 -11.90 17.95
N PRO A 243 10.16 -11.30 18.15
CA PRO A 243 10.05 -9.87 18.41
C PRO A 243 10.70 -9.49 19.75
N ARG A 244 11.17 -8.23 19.87
CA ARG A 244 11.59 -7.68 21.17
C ARG A 244 10.38 -7.55 22.12
N PRO A 245 10.59 -7.75 23.43
CA PRO A 245 9.56 -7.53 24.45
C PRO A 245 9.14 -6.05 24.53
#